data_AF-A0AAV5BG20-F1
#
_entry.id   AF-A0AAV5BG20-F1
#
_cell.length_a   1.000
_cell.length_b   1.000
_cell.length_c   1.000
_cell.angle_alpha   90.00
_cell.angle_beta   90.00
_cell.angle_gamma   90.00
#
_symmetry.space_group_name_H-M   'P 1'
#
loop_
_entity.id
_entity.type
_entity.pdbx_description
1 polymer ?
#
loop_
_entity_poly.entity_id
_entity_poly.type
_entity_poly.pdbx_seq_one_letter_code
_entity_poly.pdbx_strand_id
1 'polypeptide(L)' 'MRITYEQKLIFSAFGAEDLSRQGALDFLQAVEYEDYKGFGRRFMTEMIAILSEISDNEYNKIMKENL' A
#
# COMPACT_ATOMS: atom_id res chain seq x y z
N MET A 1 14.16 2.84 2.57
CA MET A 1 13.34 2.50 1.39
C MET A 1 12.92 3.79 0.68
N ARG A 2 13.02 3.86 -0.65
CA ARG A 2 12.57 5.04 -1.42
C ARG A 2 11.21 4.71 -2.04
N ILE A 3 10.19 5.51 -1.72
CA ILE A 3 8.80 5.34 -2.16
C ILE A 3 8.56 6.24 -3.38
N THR A 4 7.88 5.75 -4.41
CA THR A 4 7.54 6.54 -5.61
C THR A 4 6.38 7.50 -5.35
N TYR A 5 6.14 8.46 -6.25
CA TYR A 5 5.04 9.41 -6.12
C TYR A 5 3.67 8.72 -6.11
N GLU A 6 3.48 7.72 -6.98
CA GLU A 6 2.25 6.94 -7.09
C GLU A 6 1.98 6.13 -5.82
N GLN A 7 3.02 5.53 -5.24
CA GLN A 7 2.91 4.80 -3.97
C GLN A 7 2.52 5.71 -2.81
N LYS A 8 3.01 6.96 -2.79
CA LYS A 8 2.60 7.96 -1.80
C LYS A 8 1.11 8.26 -1.85
N LEU A 9 0.55 8.44 -3.05
CA LEU A 9 -0.90 8.70 -3.21
C LEU A 9 -1.74 7.56 -2.62
N ILE A 10 -1.31 6.32 -2.82
CA ILE A 10 -1.97 5.15 -2.23
C ILE A 10 -1.84 5.14 -0.70
N PHE A 11 -0.65 5.42 -0.16
CA PHE A 11 -0.46 5.54 1.29
C PHE A 11 -1.32 6.68 1.88
N SER A 12 -1.42 7.84 1.23
CA SER A 12 -2.32 8.91 1.67
C SER A 12 -3.78 8.45 1.70
N ALA A 13 -4.23 7.70 0.69
CA ALA A 13 -5.59 7.14 0.66
C ALA A 13 -5.83 6.15 1.80
N PHE A 14 -4.88 5.24 2.07
CA PHE A 14 -4.97 4.34 3.21
C PHE A 14 -5.04 5.08 4.55
N GLY A 15 -4.36 6.22 4.67
CA GLY A 15 -4.32 7.00 5.89
C GLY A 15 -5.60 7.80 6.12
N ALA A 16 -6.20 8.30 5.04
CA ALA A 16 -7.52 8.93 5.10
C ALA A 16 -8.61 7.96 5.57
N GLU A 17 -8.49 6.68 5.20
CA GLU A 17 -9.38 5.59 5.62
C GLU A 17 -8.95 4.92 6.94
N ASP A 18 -7.90 5.44 7.59
CA ASP A 18 -7.32 4.95 8.85
C ASP A 18 -7.02 3.44 8.84
N LEU A 19 -6.58 2.93 7.67
CA LEU A 19 -6.28 1.52 7.49
C LEU A 19 -5.04 1.14 8.29
N SER A 20 -5.13 0.00 8.99
CA SER A 20 -3.93 -0.65 9.53
C SER A 20 -3.07 -1.21 8.41
N ARG A 21 -1.79 -1.50 8.69
CA ARG A 21 -0.88 -2.15 7.71
C ARG A 21 -1.49 -3.45 7.17
N GLN A 22 -2.10 -4.25 8.04
CA GLN A 22 -2.77 -5.49 7.63
C GLN A 22 -4.02 -5.21 6.80
N GLY A 23 -4.84 -4.22 7.18
CA GLY A 23 -6.01 -3.84 6.37
C GLY A 23 -5.65 -3.33 4.98
N ALA A 24 -4.54 -2.58 4.86
CA ALA A 24 -4.00 -2.16 3.56
C ALA A 24 -3.50 -3.34 2.72
N LEU A 25 -2.85 -4.34 3.33
CA LEU A 25 -2.47 -5.59 2.66
C LEU A 25 -3.68 -6.36 2.16
N ASP A 26 -4.69 -6.56 3.02
CA ASP A 26 -5.91 -7.29 2.69
C ASP A 26 -6.66 -6.61 1.54
N PHE A 27 -6.73 -5.27 1.56
CA PHE A 27 -7.31 -4.48 0.47
C PHE A 27 -6.55 -4.69 -0.85
N LEU A 28 -5.22 -4.54 -0.84
CA LEU A 28 -4.42 -4.69 -2.06
C LEU A 28 -4.50 -6.11 -2.62
N GLN A 29 -4.55 -7.14 -1.78
CA GLN A 29 -4.70 -8.53 -2.21
C GLN A 29 -6.09 -8.78 -2.82
N ALA A 30 -7.14 -8.19 -2.26
CA ALA A 30 -8.48 -8.27 -2.83
C ALA A 30 -8.55 -7.57 -4.20
N VAL A 31 -7.94 -6.39 -4.33
CA VAL A 31 -7.87 -5.66 -5.61
C VAL A 31 -6.99 -6.38 -6.63
N GLU A 32 -5.84 -6.94 -6.23
CA GLU A 32 -4.99 -7.74 -7.14
C GLU A 32 -5.74 -8.97 -7.68
N TYR A 33 -6.60 -9.59 -6.86
CA TYR A 33 -7.46 -10.70 -7.28
C TYR A 33 -8.48 -10.26 -8.35
N GLU A 34 -9.08 -9.08 -8.20
CA GLU A 34 -10.06 -8.55 -9.16
C GLU A 34 -9.41 -7.98 -10.44
N ASP A 35 -8.24 -7.35 -10.32
CA ASP A 35 -7.52 -6.68 -11.41
C ASP A 35 -6.60 -7.63 -12.21
N TYR A 36 -6.81 -8.95 -12.11
CA TYR A 36 -6.00 -10.00 -12.75
C TYR A 36 -5.90 -9.90 -14.29
N LYS A 37 -6.56 -8.92 -14.93
CA LYS A 37 -6.57 -8.66 -16.37
C LYS A 37 -6.12 -7.24 -16.79
N GLY A 38 -5.72 -6.35 -15.85
CA GLY A 38 -5.51 -4.92 -16.11
C GLY A 38 -4.08 -4.37 -15.96
N PHE A 39 -3.91 -3.10 -16.37
CA PHE A 39 -2.70 -2.30 -16.19
C PHE A 39 -2.64 -1.83 -14.72
N GLY A 40 -1.89 -2.55 -13.90
CA GLY A 40 -1.83 -2.27 -12.45
C GLY A 40 -1.19 -3.38 -11.65
N ARG A 41 -1.23 -4.63 -12.15
CA ARG A 41 -0.70 -5.82 -11.45
C ARG A 41 0.69 -5.64 -10.86
N ARG A 42 1.67 -5.20 -11.67
CA ARG A 42 3.05 -5.02 -11.19
C ARG A 42 3.13 -4.02 -10.03
N PHE A 43 2.41 -2.91 -10.15
CA PHE A 43 2.36 -1.89 -9.10
C PHE A 43 1.73 -2.44 -7.81
N MET A 44 0.64 -3.20 -7.93
CA MET A 44 -0.03 -3.84 -6.80
C MET A 44 0.86 -4.88 -6.11
N THR A 45 1.52 -5.75 -6.88
CA THR A 45 2.47 -6.73 -6.34
C THR A 45 3.63 -6.04 -5.61
N GLU A 46 4.17 -4.95 -6.17
CA GLU A 46 5.22 -4.16 -5.52
C GLU A 46 4.74 -3.52 -4.21
N MET A 47 3.50 -3.00 -4.17
CA MET A 47 2.91 -2.45 -2.93
C MET A 47 2.69 -3.52 -1.86
N ILE A 48 2.19 -4.70 -2.23
CA ILE A 48 2.00 -5.84 -1.31
C ILE A 48 3.35 -6.28 -0.74
N ALA A 49 4.38 -6.40 -1.60
CA ALA A 49 5.72 -6.76 -1.16
C ALA A 49 6.27 -5.75 -0.14
N ILE A 50 6.18 -4.45 -0.43
CA ILE A 50 6.61 -3.39 0.48
C ILE A 50 5.89 -3.51 1.83
N LEU A 51 4.56 -3.61 1.83
CA LEU A 51 3.78 -3.69 3.06
C LEU A 51 4.01 -4.98 3.86
N SER A 52 4.42 -6.05 3.19
CA SER A 52 4.76 -7.32 3.83
C SER A 52 6.15 -7.30 4.47
N GLU A 53 7.07 -6.47 3.94
CA GLU A 53 8.45 -6.36 4.41
C GLU A 53 8.63 -5.33 5.54
N ILE A 54 7.75 -4.34 5.64
CA ILE A 54 7.83 -3.30 6.68
C ILE A 54 7.04 -3.65 7.93
N SER A 55 7.51 -3.16 9.08
CA SER A 55 6.80 -3.25 10.36
C SER A 55 5.63 -2.26 10.46
N ASP A 56 4.72 -2.47 11.41
CA ASP A 56 3.62 -1.53 11.70
C ASP A 56 4.16 -0.14 12.08
N ASN A 57 5.30 -0.07 12.77
CA ASN A 57 5.93 1.20 13.13
C ASN A 57 6.45 1.95 11.90
N GLU A 58 7.07 1.25 10.96
CA GLU A 58 7.53 1.84 9.70
C GLU A 58 6.36 2.27 8.83
N TYR A 59 5.31 1.45 8.76
CA TYR A 59 4.05 1.82 8.12
C TYR A 59 3.52 3.12 8.70
N ASN A 60 3.30 3.21 10.01
CA ASN A 60 2.80 4.41 10.68
C ASN A 60 3.68 5.65 10.45
N LYS A 61 5.00 5.47 10.33
CA LYS A 61 5.91 6.55 9.98
C LYS A 61 5.68 7.03 8.54
N ILE A 62 5.54 6.10 7.59
CA ILE A 62 5.21 6.42 6.19
C ILE A 62 3.87 7.16 6.12
N MET A 63 2.86 6.69 6.84
CA MET A 63 1.54 7.35 6.86
C MET A 63 1.65 8.80 7.35
N LYS A 64 2.37 9.05 8.44
CA LYS A 64 2.58 10.40 8.98
C LYS A 64 3.39 11.32 8.08
N GLU A 65 4.29 10.78 7.25
CA GLU A 65 5.11 11.56 6.32
C GLU A 65 4.39 11.87 4.99
N ASN A 66 3.24 11.23 4.73
CA ASN A 66 2.48 11.35 3.48
C ASN A 66 1.00 11.73 3.68
N LEU A 67 0.59 12.06 4.90
CA LEU A 67 -0.66 12.77 5.23
C LEU A 67 -0.39 14.27 5.31
#